data_AF-A0A255DHM7-F1
#
_entry.id   AF-A0A255DHM7-F1
#
_cell.length_a   1.000
_cell.length_b   1.000
_cell.length_c   1.000
_cell.angle_alpha   90.00
_cell.angle_beta   90.00
_cell.angle_gamma   90.00
#
_symmetry.space_group_name_H-M   'P 1'
#
loop_
_entity.id
_entity.type
_entity.pdbx_description
1 polymer ?
#
loop_
_entity_poly.entity_id
_entity_poly.type
_entity_poly.pdbx_seq_one_letter_code
_entity_poly.pdbx_strand_id
1 'polypeptide(L)'
;MTTAHLSEPDYQDEYLADSLCRARAGEAELRSIDTLRDVGKRLLVEAERLRCDAIVPVDMLAQSITTSAQLLSDHDHDLPFGGSSAAVHRALVVAAVTVTGSLCTQEAAALRAAGAKWVGLVVYQRTRPDLDGLDQNPLFDRIVSIGPI
;
A
#
# COMPACT_ATOMS: atom_id res chain seq x y z
N MET A 1 22.55 44.60 -2.26
CA MET A 1 22.31 43.44 -1.38
C MET A 1 21.36 42.52 -2.13
N THR A 2 21.88 41.40 -2.62
CA THR A 2 21.22 40.50 -3.55
C THR A 2 20.61 39.35 -2.75
N THR A 3 19.30 39.31 -2.60
CA THR A 3 18.60 38.10 -2.14
C THR A 3 18.48 37.17 -3.34
N ALA A 4 19.32 36.15 -3.38
CA ALA A 4 19.16 35.03 -4.29
C ALA A 4 17.83 34.34 -3.96
N HIS A 5 16.84 34.50 -4.84
CA HIS A 5 15.78 33.51 -4.99
C HIS A 5 16.45 32.27 -5.57
N LEU A 6 16.79 31.31 -4.70
CA LEU A 6 17.05 29.96 -5.14
C LEU A 6 15.76 29.45 -5.78
N SER A 7 15.82 29.20 -7.08
CA SER A 7 14.77 28.60 -7.86
C SER A 7 14.41 27.23 -7.25
N GLU A 8 13.14 27.01 -6.95
CA GLU A 8 12.56 25.74 -6.46
C GLU A 8 12.33 24.59 -7.49
N PRO A 9 12.83 24.57 -8.74
CA PRO A 9 12.71 23.37 -9.60
C PRO A 9 13.68 22.25 -9.24
N ASP A 10 14.95 22.57 -8.95
CA ASP A 10 16.03 21.56 -8.87
C ASP A 10 15.81 20.56 -7.70
N TYR A 11 15.24 21.02 -6.58
CA TYR A 11 14.94 20.17 -5.43
C TYR A 11 13.78 19.19 -5.69
N GLN A 12 12.81 19.59 -6.53
CA GLN A 12 11.69 18.72 -6.90
C GLN A 12 12.12 17.63 -7.88
N ASP A 13 13.02 17.96 -8.80
CA ASP A 13 13.52 17.02 -9.80
C ASP A 13 14.47 15.96 -9.18
N GLU A 14 15.36 16.36 -8.26
CA GLU A 14 16.22 15.42 -7.54
C GLU A 14 15.40 14.47 -6.64
N TYR A 15 14.41 15.00 -5.93
CA TYR A 15 13.54 14.21 -5.07
C TYR A 15 12.66 13.23 -5.87
N LEU A 16 12.20 13.62 -7.06
CA LEU A 16 11.46 12.74 -7.97
C LEU A 16 12.36 11.63 -8.54
N ALA A 17 13.58 11.97 -8.96
CA ALA A 17 14.53 11.00 -9.49
C ALA A 17 14.92 9.94 -8.43
N ASP A 18 15.19 10.38 -7.20
CA ASP A 18 15.47 9.51 -6.06
C ASP A 18 14.26 8.62 -5.71
N SER A 19 13.05 9.18 -5.72
CA SER A 19 11.80 8.44 -5.53
C SER A 19 11.60 7.35 -6.59
N LEU A 20 11.90 7.65 -7.86
CA LEU A 20 11.84 6.69 -8.97
C LEU A 20 12.90 5.58 -8.82
N CYS A 21 14.13 5.93 -8.42
CA CYS A 21 15.19 4.95 -8.17
C CYS A 21 14.80 3.98 -7.05
N ARG A 22 14.26 4.49 -5.93
CA ARG A 22 13.74 3.67 -4.85
C ARG A 22 12.58 2.78 -5.29
N ALA A 23 11.63 3.32 -6.06
CA ALA A 23 10.51 2.54 -6.56
C ALA A 23 10.98 1.37 -7.44
N ARG A 24 11.97 1.59 -8.31
CA ARG A 24 12.56 0.51 -9.14
C ARG A 24 13.29 -0.53 -8.32
N ALA A 25 14.04 -0.11 -7.30
CA ALA A 25 14.71 -1.03 -6.39
C ALA A 25 13.69 -1.92 -5.66
N GLY A 26 12.65 -1.31 -5.08
CA GLY A 26 11.57 -2.03 -4.41
C GLY A 26 10.78 -2.97 -5.32
N GLU A 27 10.55 -2.59 -6.59
CA GLU A 27 9.93 -3.47 -7.57
C GLU A 27 10.81 -4.69 -7.84
N ALA A 28 12.13 -4.47 -8.01
CA ALA A 28 13.08 -5.56 -8.23
C ALA A 28 13.15 -6.50 -7.00
N GLU A 29 13.09 -5.97 -5.78
CA GLU A 29 13.04 -6.76 -4.55
C GLU A 29 11.80 -7.65 -4.48
N LEU A 30 10.63 -7.15 -4.88
CA LEU A 30 9.39 -7.95 -4.92
C LEU A 30 9.40 -9.07 -5.98
N ARG A 31 10.45 -9.19 -6.80
CA ARG A 31 10.67 -10.36 -7.66
C ARG A 31 11.34 -11.53 -6.93
N SER A 32 11.91 -11.27 -5.75
CA SER A 32 12.46 -12.32 -4.88
C SER A 32 11.34 -13.03 -4.12
N ILE A 33 11.34 -14.36 -4.20
CA ILE A 33 10.37 -15.19 -3.46
C ILE A 33 10.53 -15.01 -1.96
N ASP A 34 11.77 -14.86 -1.47
CA ASP A 34 12.01 -14.67 -0.04
C ASP A 34 11.47 -13.32 0.44
N THR A 35 11.68 -12.25 -0.34
CA THR A 35 11.08 -10.94 -0.06
C THR A 35 9.56 -11.01 -0.06
N LEU A 36 8.96 -11.61 -1.09
CA LEU A 36 7.50 -11.78 -1.15
C LEU A 36 6.97 -12.56 0.04
N ARG A 37 7.66 -13.62 0.47
CA ARG A 37 7.29 -14.42 1.63
C ARG A 37 7.29 -13.55 2.89
N ASP A 38 8.34 -12.80 3.12
CA ASP A 38 8.49 -12.01 4.34
C ASP A 38 7.56 -10.80 4.39
N VAL A 39 7.38 -10.12 3.26
CA VAL A 39 6.38 -9.04 3.11
C VAL A 39 4.97 -9.61 3.27
N GLY A 40 4.69 -10.79 2.72
CA GLY A 40 3.42 -11.50 2.88
C GLY A 40 3.10 -11.83 4.34
N LYS A 41 4.07 -12.37 5.10
CA LYS A 41 3.92 -12.59 6.56
C LYS A 41 3.59 -11.31 7.31
N ARG A 42 4.27 -10.22 6.99
CA ARG A 42 4.03 -8.92 7.65
C ARG A 42 2.66 -8.36 7.29
N LEU A 43 2.20 -8.55 6.06
CA LEU A 43 0.83 -8.19 5.67
C LEU A 43 -0.20 -8.98 6.50
N LEU A 44 -0.02 -10.28 6.70
CA LEU A 44 -0.90 -11.09 7.54
C LEU A 44 -0.95 -10.57 8.99
N VAL A 45 0.22 -10.31 9.59
CA VAL A 45 0.31 -9.76 10.95
C VAL A 45 -0.44 -8.43 11.06
N GLU A 46 -0.31 -7.54 10.08
CA GLU A 46 -1.04 -6.27 10.08
C GLU A 46 -2.54 -6.45 9.87
N ALA A 47 -2.95 -7.34 8.96
CA ALA A 47 -4.35 -7.65 8.72
C ALA A 47 -5.03 -8.21 9.98
N GLU A 48 -4.39 -9.16 10.66
CA GLU A 48 -4.87 -9.74 11.93
C GLU A 48 -4.93 -8.69 13.05
N ARG A 49 -3.85 -7.92 13.22
CA ARG A 49 -3.77 -6.85 14.24
C ARG A 49 -4.89 -5.82 14.05
N LEU A 50 -5.25 -5.53 12.81
CA LEU A 50 -6.29 -4.58 12.43
C LEU A 50 -7.68 -5.24 12.30
N ARG A 51 -7.77 -6.57 12.49
CA ARG A 51 -8.99 -7.38 12.35
C ARG A 51 -9.68 -7.11 11.02
N CYS A 52 -8.91 -7.11 9.95
CA CYS A 52 -9.45 -6.91 8.61
C CYS A 52 -10.13 -8.18 8.13
N ASP A 53 -11.26 -8.03 7.46
CA ASP A 53 -12.05 -9.11 6.87
C ASP A 53 -12.00 -9.09 5.35
N ALA A 54 -11.18 -8.23 4.74
CA ALA A 54 -10.87 -8.26 3.31
C ALA A 54 -9.51 -7.62 3.05
N ILE A 55 -8.77 -8.15 2.07
CA ILE A 55 -7.51 -7.59 1.59
C ILE A 55 -7.64 -7.29 0.09
N VAL A 56 -7.37 -6.06 -0.30
CA VAL A 56 -7.62 -5.54 -1.66
C VAL A 56 -6.32 -4.98 -2.25
N PRO A 57 -5.70 -5.65 -3.24
CA PRO A 57 -4.52 -5.11 -3.91
C PRO A 57 -4.89 -4.00 -4.89
N VAL A 58 -4.11 -2.92 -4.92
CA VAL A 58 -4.32 -1.78 -5.83
C VAL A 58 -3.68 -2.00 -7.22
N ASP A 59 -2.62 -2.80 -7.28
CA ASP A 59 -1.88 -3.08 -8.51
C ASP A 59 -1.35 -4.53 -8.57
N MET A 60 -0.66 -4.89 -9.64
CA MET A 60 -0.13 -6.25 -9.84
C MET A 60 0.96 -6.63 -8.83
N LEU A 61 1.77 -5.67 -8.38
CA LEU A 61 2.80 -5.93 -7.38
C LEU A 61 2.16 -6.14 -6.00
N ALA A 62 1.19 -5.30 -5.63
CA ALA A 62 0.36 -5.54 -4.45
C ALA A 62 -0.36 -6.88 -4.56
N GLN A 63 -0.86 -7.27 -5.73
CA GLN A 63 -1.48 -8.56 -5.95
C GLN A 63 -0.50 -9.70 -5.62
N SER A 64 0.75 -9.59 -6.07
CA SER A 64 1.80 -10.57 -5.74
C SER A 64 2.05 -10.67 -4.23
N ILE A 65 2.06 -9.55 -3.51
CA ILE A 65 2.16 -9.52 -2.05
C ILE A 65 0.94 -10.20 -1.41
N THR A 66 -0.27 -9.88 -1.85
CA THR A 66 -1.50 -10.46 -1.31
C THR A 66 -1.60 -11.96 -1.58
N THR A 67 -1.19 -12.43 -2.76
CA THR A 67 -1.13 -13.86 -3.10
C THR A 67 -0.10 -14.58 -2.24
N SER A 68 1.08 -13.98 -2.01
CA SER A 68 2.07 -14.54 -1.08
C SER A 68 1.49 -14.66 0.34
N ALA A 69 0.83 -13.62 0.85
CA ALA A 69 0.14 -13.66 2.14
C ALA A 69 -0.93 -14.77 2.18
N GLN A 70 -1.74 -14.91 1.14
CA GLN A 70 -2.76 -15.95 1.05
C GLN A 70 -2.18 -17.37 1.05
N LEU A 71 -1.04 -17.59 0.38
CA LEU A 71 -0.36 -18.89 0.39
C LEU A 71 0.25 -19.23 1.76
N LEU A 72 0.48 -18.21 2.61
CA LEU A 72 1.06 -18.34 3.93
C LEU A 72 0.03 -18.36 5.06
N SER A 73 -1.19 -17.88 4.81
CA SER A 73 -2.28 -18.01 5.78
C SER A 73 -2.67 -19.47 5.88
N ASP A 74 -2.53 -20.05 7.07
CA ASP A 74 -3.13 -21.35 7.37
C ASP A 74 -4.63 -21.29 7.02
N HIS A 75 -5.18 -22.34 6.42
CA HIS A 75 -6.55 -22.41 5.88
C HIS A 75 -7.69 -22.08 6.88
N ASP A 76 -7.38 -21.76 8.14
CA ASP A 76 -8.32 -21.28 9.16
C ASP A 76 -8.58 -19.76 9.10
N HIS A 77 -7.82 -19.01 8.30
CA HIS A 77 -8.04 -17.59 8.06
C HIS A 77 -8.51 -17.38 6.63
N ASP A 78 -9.80 -17.66 6.39
CA ASP A 78 -10.54 -17.23 5.20
C ASP A 78 -10.63 -15.69 5.19
N LEU A 79 -9.50 -15.03 4.98
CA LEU A 79 -9.48 -13.66 4.52
C LEU A 79 -9.93 -13.72 3.06
N PRO A 80 -11.06 -13.10 2.67
CA PRO A 80 -11.44 -12.98 1.28
C PRO A 80 -10.42 -12.07 0.59
N PHE A 81 -9.46 -12.71 -0.09
CA PHE A 81 -8.58 -12.09 -1.05
C PHE A 81 -9.35 -11.94 -2.36
N GLY A 82 -9.66 -10.70 -2.74
CA GLY A 82 -10.41 -10.39 -3.95
C GLY A 82 -11.84 -9.92 -3.69
N GLY A 83 -12.21 -8.84 -4.36
CA GLY A 83 -13.50 -8.18 -4.21
C GLY A 83 -14.65 -9.03 -4.73
N SER A 84 -15.45 -9.59 -3.84
CA SER A 84 -16.82 -10.01 -4.17
C SER A 84 -17.75 -9.98 -2.96
N SER A 85 -18.44 -8.84 -2.86
CA SER A 85 -19.89 -8.69 -2.64
C SER A 85 -20.61 -9.20 -1.37
N ALA A 86 -20.00 -9.87 -0.40
CA ALA A 86 -20.66 -10.17 0.87
C ALA A 86 -20.09 -9.35 2.03
N ALA A 87 -20.69 -8.19 2.31
CA ALA A 87 -20.51 -7.37 3.51
C ALA A 87 -19.06 -7.20 4.02
N VAL A 88 -18.15 -6.70 3.17
CA VAL A 88 -16.83 -6.24 3.64
C VAL A 88 -17.06 -5.13 4.66
N HIS A 89 -16.71 -5.36 5.93
CA HIS A 89 -16.86 -4.36 6.98
C HIS A 89 -15.53 -3.67 7.28
N ARG A 90 -14.41 -4.38 7.16
CA ARG A 90 -13.06 -3.91 7.50
C ARG A 90 -12.07 -4.32 6.40
N ALA A 91 -11.91 -3.45 5.42
CA ALA A 91 -11.01 -3.69 4.29
C ALA A 91 -9.59 -3.18 4.55
N LEU A 92 -8.60 -3.90 4.05
CA LEU A 92 -7.20 -3.47 3.99
C LEU A 92 -6.77 -3.34 2.53
N VAL A 93 -6.59 -2.09 2.10
CA VAL A 93 -6.03 -1.79 0.78
C VAL A 93 -4.52 -2.05 0.84
N VAL A 94 -3.96 -2.69 -0.17
CA VAL A 94 -2.51 -2.97 -0.27
C VAL A 94 -1.96 -2.26 -1.49
N ALA A 95 -0.99 -1.39 -1.26
CA ALA A 95 -0.27 -0.66 -2.28
C ALA A 95 1.20 -1.07 -2.28
N ALA A 96 1.76 -1.31 -3.46
CA ALA A 96 3.19 -1.52 -3.64
C ALA A 96 3.93 -0.21 -3.97
N VAL A 97 5.22 -0.33 -4.24
CA VAL A 97 6.16 0.79 -4.39
C VAL A 97 5.85 1.78 -5.52
N THR A 98 5.08 1.37 -6.53
CA THR A 98 4.83 2.18 -7.74
C THR A 98 3.48 2.91 -7.69
N VAL A 99 2.61 2.54 -6.76
CA VAL A 99 1.22 2.97 -6.68
C VAL A 99 1.10 4.44 -6.26
N THR A 100 0.21 5.18 -6.93
CA THR A 100 -0.09 6.58 -6.58
C THR A 100 -1.09 6.66 -5.42
N GLY A 101 -1.03 7.76 -4.67
CA GLY A 101 -2.03 8.05 -3.64
C GLY A 101 -3.45 8.21 -4.21
N SER A 102 -3.57 8.65 -5.46
CA SER A 102 -4.87 8.74 -6.15
C SER A 102 -5.52 7.37 -6.35
N LEU A 103 -4.77 6.34 -6.74
CA LEU A 103 -5.29 4.99 -6.91
C LEU A 103 -5.70 4.39 -5.57
N CYS A 104 -4.88 4.55 -4.52
CA CYS A 104 -5.26 4.14 -3.16
C CYS A 104 -6.57 4.81 -2.72
N THR A 105 -6.71 6.11 -2.98
CA THR A 105 -7.90 6.89 -2.62
C THR A 105 -9.15 6.41 -3.38
N GLN A 106 -9.02 6.06 -4.66
CA GLN A 106 -10.11 5.53 -5.47
C GLN A 106 -10.59 4.18 -4.94
N GLU A 107 -9.68 3.27 -4.60
CA GLU A 107 -10.04 1.97 -4.01
C GLU A 107 -10.72 2.15 -2.65
N ALA A 108 -10.20 3.04 -1.80
CA ALA A 108 -10.84 3.35 -0.53
C ALA A 108 -12.27 3.90 -0.73
N ALA A 109 -12.46 4.82 -1.68
CA ALA A 109 -13.77 5.38 -1.99
C ALA A 109 -14.75 4.29 -2.49
N ALA A 110 -14.29 3.38 -3.35
CA ALA A 110 -15.09 2.27 -3.85
C ALA A 110 -15.52 1.33 -2.71
N LEU A 111 -14.61 1.01 -1.78
CA LEU A 111 -14.91 0.19 -0.61
C LEU A 111 -15.91 0.86 0.33
N ARG A 112 -15.76 2.16 0.58
CA ARG A 112 -16.73 2.94 1.37
C ARG A 112 -18.11 2.95 0.71
N ALA A 113 -18.17 3.17 -0.61
CA ALA A 113 -19.41 3.14 -1.37
C ALA A 113 -20.07 1.76 -1.35
N ALA A 114 -19.28 0.68 -1.28
CA ALA A 114 -19.74 -0.70 -1.11
C ALA A 114 -20.17 -1.03 0.33
N GLY A 115 -20.05 -0.11 1.28
CA GLY A 115 -20.51 -0.26 2.67
C GLY A 115 -19.43 -0.62 3.69
N ALA A 116 -18.14 -0.55 3.32
CA ALA A 116 -17.05 -0.76 4.28
C ALA A 116 -17.09 0.30 5.39
N LYS A 117 -17.20 -0.15 6.63
CA LYS A 117 -17.22 0.72 7.82
C LYS A 117 -15.82 1.13 8.24
N TRP A 118 -14.82 0.36 7.86
CA TRP A 118 -13.43 0.61 8.14
C TRP A 118 -12.57 0.27 6.93
N VAL A 119 -11.64 1.15 6.58
CA VAL A 119 -10.71 1.00 5.46
C VAL A 119 -9.32 1.39 5.93
N GLY A 120 -8.39 0.44 5.89
CA GLY A 120 -6.97 0.67 6.12
C GLY A 120 -6.17 0.64 4.82
N LEU A 121 -4.94 1.09 4.89
CA LEU A 121 -3.95 0.98 3.81
C LEU A 121 -2.63 0.43 4.36
N VAL A 122 -2.10 -0.58 3.69
CA VAL A 122 -0.71 -1.02 3.83
C VAL A 122 0.05 -0.59 2.59
N VAL A 123 1.15 0.14 2.80
CA VAL A 123 2.06 0.57 1.73
C VAL A 123 3.37 -0.18 1.87
N TYR A 124 3.70 -1.05 0.90
CA TYR A 124 5.04 -1.59 0.78
C TYR A 124 5.95 -0.54 0.18
N GLN A 125 6.95 -0.10 0.97
CA GLN A 125 7.86 1.02 0.72
C GLN A 125 7.17 2.28 0.16
N ARG A 126 6.92 3.25 1.02
CA ARG A 126 6.36 4.56 0.65
C ARG A 126 7.43 5.41 -0.07
N THR A 127 7.68 5.10 -1.34
CA THR A 127 8.75 5.72 -2.13
C THR A 127 8.29 6.97 -2.87
N ARG A 128 6.98 7.17 -3.02
CA ARG A 128 6.39 8.29 -3.75
C ARG A 128 5.94 9.43 -2.83
N PRO A 129 6.22 10.69 -3.18
CA PRO A 129 5.83 11.85 -2.38
C PRO A 129 4.31 12.01 -2.22
N ASP A 130 3.55 11.68 -3.26
CA ASP A 130 2.10 11.81 -3.24
C ASP A 130 1.43 10.82 -2.27
N LEU A 131 2.15 9.77 -1.86
CA LEU A 131 1.68 8.90 -0.80
C LEU A 131 1.74 9.58 0.55
N ASP A 132 2.69 10.48 0.84
CA ASP A 132 2.82 11.16 2.15
C ASP A 132 1.56 11.96 2.53
N GLY A 133 0.88 12.53 1.54
CA GLY A 133 -0.40 13.21 1.73
C GLY A 133 -1.56 12.31 2.20
N LEU A 134 -1.42 10.98 2.09
CA LEU A 134 -2.47 10.05 2.48
C LEU A 134 -2.73 10.00 3.99
N ASP A 135 -1.77 10.36 4.84
CA ASP A 135 -1.94 10.30 6.31
C ASP A 135 -3.08 11.20 6.82
N GLN A 136 -3.47 12.19 6.01
CA GLN A 136 -4.55 13.13 6.30
C GLN A 136 -5.84 12.80 5.54
N ASN A 137 -5.85 11.74 4.73
CA ASN A 137 -6.99 11.40 3.90
C ASN A 137 -8.10 10.73 4.75
N PRO A 138 -9.30 11.34 4.84
CA PRO A 138 -10.37 10.87 5.72
C PRO A 138 -10.99 9.54 5.30
N LEU A 139 -10.67 9.03 4.10
CA LEU A 139 -11.15 7.72 3.66
C LEU A 139 -10.46 6.57 4.39
N PHE A 140 -9.23 6.78 4.88
CA PHE A 140 -8.46 5.78 5.60
C PHE A 140 -8.56 5.97 7.10
N ASP A 141 -8.94 4.91 7.81
CA ASP A 141 -8.92 4.89 9.28
C ASP A 141 -7.51 4.62 9.82
N ARG A 142 -6.67 3.94 9.02
CA ARG A 142 -5.29 3.63 9.38
C ARG A 142 -4.42 3.43 8.15
N ILE A 143 -3.22 3.98 8.20
CA ILE A 143 -2.16 3.72 7.23
C ILE A 143 -0.98 3.08 7.95
N VAL A 144 -0.40 2.05 7.34
CA VAL A 144 0.78 1.35 7.82
C VAL A 144 1.76 1.22 6.66
N SER A 145 3.03 1.47 6.92
CA SER A 145 4.10 1.20 5.95
C SER A 145 4.85 -0.07 6.34
N ILE A 146 5.09 -0.95 5.37
CA ILE A 146 5.93 -2.13 5.52
C ILE A 146 7.17 -1.96 4.61
N GLY A 147 8.36 -1.94 5.21
CA GLY A 147 9.63 -1.82 4.46
C GLY A 147 10.25 -3.18 4.07
N PRO A 148 11.43 -3.19 3.43
CA PRO A 148 12.25 -4.40 3.38
C PRO A 148 12.77 -4.75 4.79
N ILE A 149 13.28 -5.98 4.96
CA ILE A 149 13.96 -6.42 6.19
C ILE A 149 15.39 -5.89 6.19
#